data_AF-A0A836SHQ2-F1
#
_entry.id   AF-A0A836SHQ2-F1
#
_cell.length_a   1.000
_cell.length_b   1.000
_cell.length_c   1.000
_cell.angle_alpha   90.00
_cell.angle_beta   90.00
_cell.angle_gamma   90.00
#
_symmetry.space_group_name_H-M   'P 1'
#
loop_
_entity.id
_entity.type
_entity.pdbx_description
1 polymer ?
#
loop_
_entity_poly.entity_id
_entity_poly.type
_entity_poly.pdbx_seq_one_letter_code
_entity_poly.pdbx_strand_id
1 'polypeptide(L)'
;MKLIGISLRGKQFGVIGYGEIGKETSALAKSFGMIVQVYAREWETKQFDDSIRQVSFYKLLKTSDIISIHLPLNDETNNLFSHKEFEWMKSTALLKY
;
A
#
# COMPACT_ATOMS: atom_id res chain seq x y z
N MET A 1 -1.74 30.46 9.86
CA MET A 1 -0.57 29.62 9.52
C MET A 1 -1.01 28.56 8.52
N LYS A 2 -0.47 28.55 7.30
CA LYS A 2 -0.84 27.56 6.26
C LYS A 2 0.16 26.41 6.33
N LEU A 3 -0.27 25.28 6.90
CA LEU A 3 0.55 24.07 6.92
C LEU A 3 0.58 23.49 5.49
N ILE A 4 1.78 23.24 4.97
CA ILE A 4 1.98 22.60 3.67
C ILE A 4 2.22 21.11 3.93
N GLY A 5 1.36 20.24 3.41
CA GLY A 5 1.46 18.79 3.57
C GLY A 5 0.11 18.09 3.42
N ILE A 6 0.12 16.77 3.58
CA ILE A 6 -1.09 15.94 3.59
C ILE A 6 -1.33 15.39 5.00
N SER A 7 -2.58 15.43 5.48
CA SER A 7 -2.97 14.73 6.72
C SER A 7 -3.03 13.23 6.46
N LEU A 8 -2.47 12.40 7.34
CA LEU A 8 -2.48 10.94 7.21
C LEU A 8 -3.80 10.32 7.69
N ARG A 9 -4.42 10.87 8.73
CA ARG A 9 -5.61 10.29 9.35
C ARG A 9 -6.75 10.15 8.33
N GLY A 10 -7.33 8.95 8.26
CA GLY A 10 -8.43 8.59 7.36
C GLY A 10 -8.03 8.32 5.91
N LYS A 11 -6.74 8.49 5.55
CA LYS A 11 -6.26 8.17 4.20
C LYS A 11 -6.09 6.67 3.99
N GLN A 12 -6.23 6.25 2.74
CA GLN A 12 -6.02 4.87 2.32
C GLN A 12 -4.53 4.59 2.15
N PHE A 13 -3.99 3.64 2.90
CA PHE A 13 -2.61 3.18 2.84
C PHE A 13 -2.56 1.79 2.20
N GLY A 14 -2.03 1.71 0.99
CA GLY A 14 -1.86 0.48 0.22
C GLY A 14 -0.50 -0.16 0.47
N VAL A 15 -0.48 -1.43 0.86
CA VAL A 15 0.75 -2.20 1.06
C VAL A 15 0.85 -3.29 0.02
N ILE A 16 1.95 -3.33 -0.72
CA ILE A 16 2.23 -4.35 -1.74
C ILE A 16 3.32 -5.27 -1.16
N GLY A 17 2.97 -6.51 -0.85
CA GLY A 17 3.82 -7.46 -0.11
C GLY A 17 3.56 -7.40 1.39
N TYR A 18 3.23 -8.54 2.00
CA TYR A 18 2.79 -8.61 3.41
C TYR A 18 3.62 -9.61 4.23
N GLY A 19 4.93 -9.59 3.99
CA GLY A 19 5.93 -10.18 4.87
C GLY A 19 6.11 -9.37 6.17
N GLU A 20 7.25 -9.56 6.84
CA GLU A 20 7.58 -8.92 8.12
C GLU A 20 7.54 -7.38 8.02
N ILE A 21 8.24 -6.80 7.05
CA ILE A 21 8.30 -5.33 6.86
C ILE A 21 6.92 -4.75 6.52
N GLY A 22 6.13 -5.46 5.69
CA GLY A 22 4.79 -5.03 5.31
C GLY A 22 3.82 -4.99 6.51
N LYS A 23 3.94 -5.94 7.44
CA LYS A 23 3.17 -5.99 8.69
C LYS A 23 3.52 -4.83 9.61
N GLU A 24 4.81 -4.62 9.86
CA GLU A 24 5.27 -3.52 10.72
C GLU A 24 4.86 -2.15 10.16
N THR A 25 5.03 -1.96 8.85
CA THR A 25 4.63 -0.73 8.16
C THR A 25 3.12 -0.51 8.25
N SER A 26 2.32 -1.59 8.12
CA SER A 26 0.87 -1.54 8.31
C SER A 26 0.47 -1.14 9.73
N ALA A 27 1.14 -1.67 10.75
CA ALA A 27 0.90 -1.32 12.14
C ALA A 27 1.19 0.16 12.41
N LEU A 28 2.30 0.68 11.88
CA LEU A 28 2.64 2.10 11.96
C LEU A 28 1.59 2.96 11.26
N ALA A 29 1.21 2.65 10.02
CA ALA A 29 0.18 3.39 9.29
C ALA A 29 -1.15 3.46 10.06
N LYS A 30 -1.57 2.35 10.69
CA LYS A 30 -2.76 2.32 11.55
C LYS A 30 -2.63 3.22 12.76
N SER A 31 -1.47 3.27 13.42
CA SER A 31 -1.23 4.18 14.55
C SER A 31 -1.37 5.66 14.17
N PHE A 32 -1.10 6.02 12.90
CA PHE A 32 -1.38 7.34 12.35
C PHE A 32 -2.86 7.56 11.97
N GLY A 33 -3.73 6.57 12.19
CA GLY A 33 -5.15 6.59 11.88
C GLY A 33 -5.46 6.39 10.41
N MET A 34 -4.55 5.76 9.64
CA MET A 34 -4.79 5.40 8.24
C MET A 34 -5.63 4.14 8.13
N ILE A 35 -6.30 3.97 6.98
CA ILE A 35 -7.06 2.76 6.63
C ILE A 35 -6.15 1.90 5.75
N VAL A 36 -5.79 0.71 6.21
CA VAL A 36 -4.82 -0.15 5.52
C VAL A 36 -5.52 -1.18 4.62
N GLN A 37 -5.03 -1.27 3.38
CA GLN A 37 -5.38 -2.32 2.43
C GLN A 37 -4.11 -2.95 1.85
N VAL A 38 -4.20 -4.23 1.51
CA VAL A 38 -3.02 -5.04 1.19
C VAL A 38 -3.22 -5.79 -0.13
N TYR A 39 -2.17 -5.82 -0.94
CA TYR A 39 -2.01 -6.79 -2.02
C TYR A 39 -0.85 -7.73 -1.64
N ALA A 40 -1.17 -9.01 -1.46
CA ALA A 40 -0.23 -10.04 -1.03
C ALA A 40 -0.58 -11.38 -1.68
N ARG A 41 0.39 -12.28 -1.75
CA ARG A 41 0.18 -13.66 -2.23
C ARG A 41 -0.68 -14.41 -1.23
N GLU A 42 -1.43 -15.41 -1.69
CA GLU A 42 -2.40 -16.15 -0.87
C GLU A 42 -1.81 -16.73 0.43
N TRP A 43 -0.55 -17.17 0.41
CA TRP A 43 0.10 -17.73 1.60
C TRP A 43 0.46 -16.67 2.66
N GLU A 44 0.55 -15.39 2.31
CA GLU A 44 0.81 -14.28 3.25
C GLU A 44 -0.45 -13.86 4.03
N THR A 45 -1.63 -14.29 3.56
CA THR A 45 -2.95 -13.83 4.04
C THR A 45 -3.40 -14.48 5.35
N LYS A 46 -2.78 -15.61 5.74
CA LYS A 46 -3.08 -16.35 6.97
C LYS A 46 -2.79 -15.56 8.26
N GLN A 47 -2.24 -14.35 8.15
CA GLN A 47 -1.83 -13.49 9.28
C GLN A 47 -2.40 -12.08 9.18
N PHE A 48 -3.46 -11.85 8.40
CA PHE A 48 -4.18 -10.58 8.49
C PHE A 48 -4.90 -10.48 9.84
N ASP A 49 -4.76 -9.33 10.50
CA ASP A 49 -5.70 -8.96 11.53
C ASP A 49 -7.03 -8.53 10.91
N ASP A 50 -8.11 -8.53 11.70
CA ASP A 50 -9.47 -8.23 11.24
C ASP A 50 -9.64 -6.83 10.62
N SER A 51 -8.66 -5.93 10.83
CA SER A 51 -8.70 -4.55 10.34
C SER A 51 -7.95 -4.35 9.02
N ILE A 52 -7.38 -5.41 8.42
CA ILE A 52 -6.71 -5.37 7.13
C ILE A 52 -7.59 -5.96 6.04
N ARG A 53 -7.72 -5.19 4.96
CA ARG A 53 -8.46 -5.64 3.78
C ARG A 53 -7.50 -6.04 2.66
N GLN A 54 -7.49 -7.32 2.30
CA GLN A 54 -6.87 -7.75 1.05
C GLN A 54 -7.70 -7.26 -0.14
N VAL A 55 -7.03 -6.70 -1.15
CA VAL A 55 -7.64 -6.21 -2.38
C VAL A 55 -6.80 -6.61 -3.59
N SER A 56 -7.38 -6.52 -4.80
CA SER A 56 -6.61 -6.72 -6.03
C SER A 56 -5.59 -5.59 -6.23
N PHE A 57 -4.51 -5.89 -6.97
CA PHE A 57 -3.47 -4.92 -7.31
C PHE A 57 -4.07 -3.65 -7.95
N TYR A 58 -4.93 -3.82 -8.94
CA TYR A 58 -5.66 -2.71 -9.57
C TYR A 58 -6.43 -1.86 -8.56
N LYS A 59 -7.19 -2.50 -7.65
CA LYS A 59 -7.99 -1.78 -6.65
C LYS A 59 -7.10 -1.02 -5.68
N LEU A 60 -5.99 -1.61 -5.26
CA LEU A 60 -5.01 -0.99 -4.37
C LEU A 60 -4.47 0.29 -5.00
N LEU A 61 -3.97 0.22 -6.25
CA LEU A 61 -3.44 1.38 -6.97
C LEU A 61 -4.50 2.47 -7.14
N LYS A 62 -5.72 2.09 -7.55
CA LYS A 62 -6.83 3.01 -7.81
C LYS A 62 -7.29 3.81 -6.58
N THR A 63 -7.13 3.25 -5.38
CA THR A 63 -7.78 3.80 -4.18
C THR A 63 -6.83 4.29 -3.11
N SER A 64 -5.56 3.88 -3.13
CA SER A 64 -4.58 4.30 -2.13
C SER A 64 -4.17 5.76 -2.31
N ASP A 65 -4.07 6.50 -1.21
CA ASP A 65 -3.43 7.81 -1.17
C ASP A 65 -1.91 7.70 -0.98
N ILE A 66 -1.46 6.62 -0.32
CA ILE A 66 -0.05 6.27 -0.16
C ILE A 66 0.09 4.79 -0.45
N ILE A 67 1.10 4.42 -1.24
CA ILE A 67 1.42 3.04 -1.60
C ILE A 67 2.84 2.74 -1.13
N SER A 68 3.03 1.63 -0.43
CA SER A 68 4.33 1.16 0.05
C SER A 68 4.63 -0.24 -0.50
N ILE A 69 5.78 -0.40 -1.15
CA ILE A 69 6.23 -1.67 -1.75
C ILE A 69 7.17 -2.39 -0.80
N HIS A 70 6.90 -3.66 -0.54
CA HIS A 70 7.70 -4.55 0.32
C HIS A 70 7.86 -5.92 -0.33
N LEU A 71 8.18 -5.92 -1.63
CA LEU A 71 8.44 -7.13 -2.41
C LEU A 71 9.94 -7.28 -2.69
N PRO A 72 10.48 -8.52 -2.68
CA PRO A 72 11.82 -8.76 -3.20
C PRO A 72 11.85 -8.48 -4.71
N LEU A 73 13.00 -8.00 -5.20
CA LEU A 73 13.23 -7.83 -6.63
C LEU A 73 13.56 -9.19 -7.26
N ASN A 74 12.77 -9.60 -8.25
CA ASN A 74 12.95 -10.82 -9.06
C ASN A 74 12.29 -10.61 -10.43
N ASP A 75 12.31 -11.63 -11.30
CA ASP A 75 11.76 -11.53 -12.66
C ASP A 75 10.27 -11.18 -12.71
N GLU A 76 9.49 -11.56 -11.70
CA GLU A 76 8.05 -11.26 -11.61
C GLU A 76 7.77 -9.84 -11.12
N THR A 77 8.65 -9.28 -10.30
CA THR A 77 8.48 -7.95 -9.67
C THR A 77 9.30 -6.86 -10.37
N ASN A 78 10.21 -7.26 -11.27
CA ASN A 78 10.94 -6.36 -12.14
C ASN A 78 9.95 -5.64 -13.08
N ASN A 79 10.03 -4.31 -13.14
CA ASN A 79 9.09 -3.46 -13.89
C ASN A 79 7.61 -3.63 -13.51
N LEU A 80 7.31 -4.09 -12.28
CA LEU A 80 5.94 -4.20 -11.78
C LEU A 80 5.16 -2.87 -11.87
N PHE A 81 5.87 -1.75 -11.76
CA PHE A 81 5.33 -0.42 -12.03
C PHE A 81 5.86 0.09 -13.37
N SER A 82 4.96 0.13 -14.35
CA SER A 82 5.18 0.76 -15.65
C SER A 82 4.13 1.86 -15.87
N HIS A 83 4.11 2.47 -17.05
CA HIS A 83 3.17 3.55 -17.40
C HIS A 83 1.73 3.25 -17.00
N LYS A 84 1.25 2.05 -17.31
CA LYS A 84 -0.12 1.59 -17.05
C LYS A 84 -0.48 1.61 -15.56
N GLU A 85 0.43 1.18 -14.69
CA GLU A 85 0.19 1.16 -13.24
C GLU A 85 0.17 2.57 -12.66
N PHE A 86 1.01 3.46 -13.17
CA PHE A 86 0.98 4.88 -12.80
C PHE A 86 -0.31 5.58 -13.25
N GLU A 87 -0.89 5.22 -14.40
CA GLU A 87 -2.21 5.72 -14.85
C GLU A 87 -3.36 5.26 -13.94
N TRP A 88 -3.20 4.14 -13.24
CA TRP A 88 -4.21 3.64 -12.32
C TRP A 88 -4.18 4.34 -10.97
N MET A 89 -3.04 4.89 -10.58
CA MET A 89 -2.88 5.59 -9.31
C MET A 89 -3.67 6.91 -9.29
N LYS A 90 -4.02 7.37 -8.08
CA LYS A 90 -4.44 8.77 -7.92
C LYS A 90 -3.29 9.67 -8.36
N SER A 91 -3.59 10.77 -9.05
CA SER A 91 -2.58 11.77 -9.43
C SER A 91 -1.87 12.41 -8.23
N THR A 92 -2.48 12.33 -7.04
CA THR A 92 -1.93 12.81 -5.77
C THR A 92 -1.32 11.70 -4.92
N ALA A 93 -1.30 10.45 -5.40
CA ALA A 93 -0.78 9.33 -4.62
C ALA A 93 0.73 9.47 -4.39
N LEU A 94 1.17 9.10 -3.20
CA LEU A 94 2.59 8.95 -2.89
C LEU A 94 2.99 7.49 -3.06
N LEU A 95 4.08 7.22 -3.77
CA LEU A 95 4.67 5.89 -3.91
C LEU A 95 5.99 5.82 -3.14
N LYS A 96 6.11 4.81 -2.27
CA LYS A 96 7.31 4.51 -1.48
C LYS A 96 7.80 3.10 -1.82
N TYR A 97 9.10 2.98 -2.10
CA TYR A 97 9.83 1.72 -2.26
C TYR A 97 10.58 1.39 -0.98
#